data_AF-A0A4D4KSJ3-F1
#
_entry.id   AF-A0A4D4KSJ3-F1
#
_cell.length_a   1.000
_cell.length_b   1.000
_cell.length_c   1.000
_cell.angle_alpha   90.00
_cell.angle_beta   90.00
_cell.angle_gamma   90.00
#
_symmetry.space_group_name_H-M   'P 1'
#
loop_
_entity.id
_entity.type
_entity.pdbx_description
1 polymer ?
#
loop_
_entity_poly.entity_id
_entity_poly.type
_entity_poly.pdbx_seq_one_letter_code
_entity_poly.pdbx_strand_id
1 'polypeptide(L)'
;MLTEAALERYGLPVALTETERLAGRIPEGHKVIKQLARADWKLTKRGFGPWARIYRPAKGSERACVQLCIPSWHALDSRHWGEAAQLPPAELARLLGAYASRVMTPRGSTAVTGLELMTALHPPTRASEPDADGKRHSEHNPGSLGKDPVECAPCEAPDGHPLLADLPRFHIRGPGEKLFEEAYDWARPMTDAECTLRHLVGIDVNMAFAAGANGLIVGLGAPTYVKAPVFDAKLPGSWLVDLSHVDLSRVKVGKDTWADLDPSLLPSPFTPKGERPDGPAWYATPTVAYAVELGYGVAPIEAYVRYDNGRYLDGWYQRLRDAYLATMADLGVGADLAPADFLAAMDGYKERDPQLAIVVSASRRRSRAVWASCVNAPAGRDGGPVSRGGPCPARRGGRTSARRSSPAPGSTCTVRSSSMRRSPASTRSRSCPTASCTRPTAPARWTSCPTGTASRCPAASSSASTPAWSSTRAPRPSCGAKESASSSTPRSSTSPGTSRTAPSPMSTTESRGGR
;
A
#
# COMPACT_ATOMS: atom_id res chain seq x y z
N MET A 1 16.69 -21.23 8.14
CA MET A 1 16.60 -21.52 6.70
C MET A 1 17.13 -22.93 6.49
N LEU A 2 16.63 -23.67 5.51
CA LEU A 2 17.12 -24.99 5.13
C LEU A 2 17.77 -24.91 3.74
N THR A 3 19.04 -25.30 3.65
CA THR A 3 19.75 -25.58 2.39
C THR A 3 19.31 -26.92 1.81
N GLU A 4 19.66 -27.19 0.56
CA GLU A 4 19.41 -28.47 -0.11
C GLU A 4 20.01 -29.65 0.68
N ALA A 5 21.28 -29.56 1.08
CA ALA A 5 21.93 -30.54 1.96
C ALA A 5 21.24 -30.71 3.33
N ALA A 6 20.57 -29.67 3.86
CA ALA A 6 19.76 -29.80 5.07
C ALA A 6 18.43 -30.51 4.79
N LEU A 7 17.81 -30.29 3.63
CA LEU A 7 16.60 -31.02 3.23
C LEU A 7 16.90 -32.53 3.13
N GLU A 8 17.98 -32.90 2.43
CA GLU A 8 18.44 -34.29 2.32
C GLU A 8 18.66 -34.93 3.70
N ARG A 9 19.40 -34.23 4.59
CA ARG A 9 19.67 -34.69 5.96
C ARG A 9 18.39 -34.92 6.79
N TYR A 10 17.34 -34.12 6.56
CA TYR A 10 16.05 -34.28 7.22
C TYR A 10 15.06 -35.18 6.45
N GLY A 11 15.47 -35.77 5.33
CA GLY A 11 14.61 -36.61 4.49
C GLY A 11 13.44 -35.83 3.86
N LEU A 12 13.67 -34.57 3.51
CA LEU A 12 12.77 -33.70 2.74
C LEU A 12 13.23 -33.67 1.27
N PRO A 13 12.29 -33.51 0.31
CA PRO A 13 12.66 -33.41 -1.10
C PRO A 13 13.45 -32.11 -1.37
N VAL A 14 14.55 -32.19 -2.12
CA VAL A 14 15.39 -31.02 -2.46
C VAL A 14 14.60 -30.00 -3.28
N ALA A 15 13.85 -30.46 -4.27
CA ALA A 15 12.90 -29.68 -5.06
C ALA A 15 11.50 -30.31 -4.98
N LEU A 16 10.45 -29.49 -5.08
CA LEU A 16 9.06 -29.98 -5.12
C LEU A 16 8.74 -30.56 -6.51
N THR A 17 7.96 -31.64 -6.56
CA THR A 17 7.32 -32.09 -7.80
C THR A 17 6.31 -31.06 -8.30
N GLU A 18 5.90 -31.13 -9.57
CA GLU A 18 4.94 -30.16 -10.13
C GLU A 18 3.62 -30.12 -9.33
N THR A 19 3.10 -31.28 -8.94
CA THR A 19 1.90 -31.39 -8.11
C THR A 19 2.06 -30.72 -6.74
N GLU A 20 3.22 -30.90 -6.09
CA GLU A 20 3.51 -30.27 -4.79
C GLU A 20 3.77 -28.76 -4.93
N ARG A 21 4.36 -28.32 -6.06
CA ARG A 21 4.57 -26.93 -6.41
C ARG A 21 3.25 -26.20 -6.61
N LEU A 22 2.31 -26.82 -7.33
CA LEU A 22 0.93 -26.34 -7.50
C LEU A 22 0.14 -26.34 -6.18
N ALA A 23 0.30 -27.38 -5.35
CA ALA A 23 -0.29 -27.44 -4.01
C ALA A 23 0.38 -26.48 -2.99
N GLY A 24 1.57 -25.96 -3.29
CA GLY A 24 2.38 -25.11 -2.42
C GLY A 24 2.94 -25.80 -1.16
N ARG A 25 2.88 -27.14 -1.08
CA ARG A 25 3.21 -27.95 0.10
C ARG A 25 3.46 -29.41 -0.24
N ILE A 26 4.29 -30.09 0.57
CA ILE A 26 4.43 -31.56 0.50
C ILE A 26 3.18 -32.26 1.10
N PRO A 27 2.89 -33.52 0.72
CA PRO A 27 1.70 -34.25 1.18
C PRO A 27 1.66 -34.43 2.70
N GLU A 28 0.47 -34.33 3.31
CA GLU A 28 0.27 -34.50 4.76
C GLU A 28 0.69 -35.89 5.26
N GLY A 29 0.69 -36.89 4.36
CA GLY A 29 1.20 -38.25 4.63
C GLY A 29 2.73 -38.38 4.70
N HIS A 30 3.50 -37.32 4.45
CA HIS A 30 4.96 -37.35 4.41
C HIS A 30 5.59 -37.71 5.77
N LYS A 31 6.72 -38.44 5.75
CA LYS A 31 7.40 -38.97 6.96
C LYS A 31 7.68 -37.89 8.00
N VAL A 32 8.22 -36.74 7.56
CA VAL A 32 8.54 -35.60 8.44
C VAL A 32 7.29 -34.99 9.07
N ILE A 33 6.18 -34.86 8.34
CA ILE A 33 4.92 -34.33 8.89
C ILE A 33 4.36 -35.29 9.95
N LYS A 34 4.39 -36.59 9.69
CA LYS A 34 4.00 -37.62 10.67
C LYS A 34 4.88 -37.58 11.93
N GLN A 35 6.18 -37.33 11.80
CA GLN A 35 7.09 -37.17 12.93
C GLN A 35 6.80 -35.91 13.75
N LEU A 36 6.54 -34.76 13.10
CA LEU A 36 6.13 -33.53 13.76
C LEU A 36 4.83 -33.72 14.55
N ALA A 37 3.81 -34.32 13.93
CA ALA A 37 2.54 -34.60 14.57
C ALA A 37 2.68 -35.54 15.80
N ARG A 38 3.50 -36.59 15.69
CA ARG A 38 3.83 -37.49 16.82
C ARG A 38 4.58 -36.80 17.97
N ALA A 39 5.21 -35.66 17.72
CA ALA A 39 5.92 -34.85 18.70
C ALA A 39 5.13 -33.59 19.11
N ASP A 40 3.80 -33.62 18.98
CA ASP A 40 2.85 -32.54 19.32
C ASP A 40 3.07 -31.20 18.59
N TRP A 41 3.85 -31.19 17.50
CA TRP A 41 4.03 -30.02 16.67
C TRP A 41 2.91 -29.92 15.62
N LYS A 42 2.31 -28.73 15.54
CA LYS A 42 1.25 -28.39 14.59
C LYS A 42 1.80 -27.53 13.46
N LEU A 43 1.22 -27.71 12.27
CA LEU A 43 1.42 -26.86 11.11
C LEU A 43 0.22 -25.90 10.98
N THR A 44 0.43 -24.77 10.30
CA THR A 44 -0.69 -23.92 9.87
C THR A 44 -1.48 -24.58 8.74
N LYS A 45 -2.67 -24.06 8.40
CA LYS A 45 -3.48 -24.54 7.26
C LYS A 45 -2.74 -24.60 5.91
N ARG A 46 -1.63 -23.85 5.77
CA ARG A 46 -0.75 -23.88 4.58
C ARG A 46 0.11 -25.15 4.48
N GLY A 47 0.14 -25.99 5.53
CA GLY A 47 0.96 -27.20 5.58
C GLY A 47 2.46 -26.90 5.71
N PHE A 48 3.28 -27.84 5.22
CA PHE A 48 4.73 -27.74 5.14
C PHE A 48 5.12 -27.39 3.71
N GLY A 49 5.39 -26.11 3.46
CA GLY A 49 5.74 -25.57 2.14
C GLY A 49 6.97 -24.66 2.19
N PRO A 50 7.21 -23.83 1.17
CA PRO A 50 8.42 -23.00 1.05
C PRO A 50 8.67 -22.10 2.26
N TRP A 51 7.58 -21.64 2.88
CA TRP A 51 7.55 -20.99 4.20
C TRP A 51 6.70 -21.80 5.17
N ALA A 52 7.33 -22.70 5.92
CA ALA A 52 6.64 -23.52 6.92
C ALA A 52 6.70 -22.88 8.31
N ARG A 53 5.55 -22.80 8.99
CA ARG A 53 5.46 -22.44 10.42
C ARG A 53 5.04 -23.67 11.21
N ILE A 54 5.93 -24.12 12.08
CA ILE A 54 5.79 -25.28 12.96
C ILE A 54 5.66 -24.74 14.39
N TYR A 55 4.60 -25.09 15.11
CA TYR A 55 4.35 -24.52 16.44
C TYR A 55 3.67 -25.52 17.39
N ARG A 56 3.85 -25.33 18.70
CA ARG A 56 3.01 -25.98 19.72
C ARG A 56 1.94 -25.00 20.20
N PRO A 57 0.74 -25.47 20.61
CA PRO A 57 -0.21 -24.64 21.34
C PRO A 57 0.46 -23.98 22.54
N ALA A 58 0.17 -22.71 22.79
CA ALA A 58 0.77 -21.98 23.91
C ALA A 58 0.31 -22.58 25.25
N LYS A 59 1.22 -22.70 26.21
CA LYS A 59 0.93 -23.11 27.60
C LYS A 59 1.26 -21.94 28.52
N GLY A 60 0.25 -21.26 29.03
CA GLY A 60 0.44 -19.99 29.75
C GLY A 60 1.17 -18.96 28.87
N SER A 61 2.32 -18.47 29.33
CA SER A 61 3.20 -17.57 28.58
C SER A 61 4.10 -18.27 27.56
N GLU A 62 4.31 -19.59 27.67
CA GLU A 62 5.26 -20.32 26.81
C GLU A 62 4.75 -20.48 25.38
N ARG A 63 5.59 -20.12 24.41
CA ARG A 63 5.30 -20.22 22.97
C ARG A 63 6.46 -20.85 22.22
N ALA A 64 6.34 -22.13 21.86
CA ALA A 64 7.30 -22.81 21.00
C ALA A 64 6.88 -22.67 19.52
N CYS A 65 7.69 -22.00 18.71
CA CYS A 65 7.43 -21.79 17.28
C CYS A 65 8.74 -21.73 16.49
N VAL A 66 8.81 -22.50 15.39
CA VAL A 66 9.90 -22.48 14.41
C VAL A 66 9.33 -22.00 13.07
N GLN A 67 10.07 -21.14 12.38
CA GLN A 67 9.74 -20.68 11.03
C GLN A 67 10.88 -21.08 10.08
N LEU A 68 10.51 -21.77 8.99
CA LEU A 68 11.44 -22.27 8.00
C LEU A 68 11.31 -21.48 6.70
N CYS A 69 12.45 -21.23 6.07
CA CYS A 69 12.61 -20.69 4.73
C CYS A 69 13.35 -21.75 3.92
N ILE A 70 12.79 -22.15 2.77
CA ILE A 70 13.34 -23.21 1.92
C ILE A 70 13.56 -22.64 0.50
N PRO A 71 14.75 -22.08 0.18
CA PRO A 71 14.98 -21.36 -1.07
C PRO A 71 14.78 -22.21 -2.33
N SER A 72 15.17 -23.49 -2.31
CA SER A 72 15.00 -24.44 -3.42
C SER A 72 13.53 -24.74 -3.75
N TRP A 73 12.60 -24.43 -2.83
CA TRP A 73 11.16 -24.49 -3.07
C TRP A 73 10.57 -23.10 -3.44
N HIS A 74 11.41 -22.17 -3.92
CA HIS A 74 11.06 -20.80 -4.27
C HIS A 74 10.49 -19.95 -3.10
N ALA A 75 10.97 -20.17 -1.87
CA ALA A 75 10.64 -19.29 -0.75
C ALA A 75 11.04 -17.82 -1.02
N LEU A 76 12.16 -17.61 -1.72
CA LEU A 76 12.72 -16.31 -2.04
C LEU A 76 12.53 -16.00 -3.53
N ASP A 77 11.29 -15.71 -3.92
CA ASP A 77 10.92 -15.29 -5.28
C ASP A 77 11.76 -14.09 -5.76
N SER A 78 12.49 -14.26 -6.87
CA SER A 78 13.47 -13.29 -7.37
C SER A 78 12.85 -11.93 -7.77
N ARG A 79 11.55 -11.88 -8.09
CA ARG A 79 10.84 -10.62 -8.34
C ARG A 79 10.72 -9.76 -7.08
N HIS A 80 11.02 -10.31 -5.91
CA HIS A 80 10.90 -9.64 -4.61
C HIS A 80 12.20 -9.62 -3.83
N TRP A 81 12.99 -10.69 -3.93
CA TRP A 81 14.23 -10.90 -3.18
C TRP A 81 15.49 -10.86 -4.07
N GLY A 82 15.36 -10.62 -5.38
CA GLY A 82 16.49 -10.65 -6.31
C GLY A 82 17.25 -11.97 -6.22
N GLU A 83 18.57 -11.89 -6.21
CA GLU A 83 19.46 -13.06 -6.12
C GLU A 83 19.71 -13.55 -4.66
N ALA A 84 18.80 -13.25 -3.72
CA ALA A 84 18.96 -13.69 -2.33
C ALA A 84 18.93 -15.21 -2.17
N ALA A 85 18.27 -15.94 -3.07
CA ALA A 85 18.18 -17.40 -3.01
C ALA A 85 19.55 -18.09 -3.24
N GLN A 86 20.45 -17.41 -3.96
CA GLN A 86 21.79 -17.88 -4.31
C GLN A 86 22.89 -17.39 -3.36
N LEU A 87 22.54 -16.56 -2.35
CA LEU A 87 23.51 -16.12 -1.35
C LEU A 87 23.97 -17.30 -0.48
N PRO A 88 25.25 -17.33 -0.06
CA PRO A 88 25.70 -18.33 0.90
C PRO A 88 24.98 -18.18 2.25
N PRO A 89 24.98 -19.21 3.11
CA PRO A 89 24.09 -19.26 4.28
C PRO A 89 24.26 -18.11 5.29
N ALA A 90 25.48 -17.57 5.45
CA ALA A 90 25.77 -16.50 6.40
C ALA A 90 25.21 -15.15 5.90
N GLU A 91 25.44 -14.83 4.63
CA GLU A 91 24.90 -13.68 3.91
C GLU A 91 23.37 -13.71 3.89
N LEU A 92 22.78 -14.86 3.57
CA LEU A 92 21.33 -15.00 3.57
C LEU A 92 20.75 -14.87 4.99
N ALA A 93 21.43 -15.40 6.01
CA ALA A 93 21.03 -15.20 7.40
C ALA A 93 21.12 -13.73 7.83
N ARG A 94 22.15 -13.00 7.40
CA ARG A 94 22.31 -11.55 7.64
C ARG A 94 21.16 -10.77 6.98
N LEU A 95 20.89 -11.02 5.70
CA LEU A 95 19.84 -10.37 4.92
C LEU A 95 18.45 -10.62 5.55
N LEU A 96 18.11 -11.88 5.83
CA LEU A 96 16.82 -12.23 6.43
C LEU A 96 16.70 -11.76 7.88
N GLY A 97 17.80 -11.73 8.64
CA GLY A 97 17.86 -11.18 9.99
C GLY A 97 17.59 -9.68 10.02
N ALA A 98 18.29 -8.90 9.16
CA ALA A 98 18.06 -7.47 8.99
C ALA A 98 16.64 -7.15 8.49
N TYR A 99 16.09 -8.01 7.62
CA TYR A 99 14.68 -7.90 7.21
C TYR A 99 13.73 -8.14 8.40
N ALA A 100 13.97 -9.20 9.17
CA ALA A 100 13.09 -9.66 10.23
C ALA A 100 13.08 -8.72 11.44
N SER A 101 14.20 -8.11 11.79
CA SER A 101 14.30 -7.14 12.88
C SER A 101 13.60 -5.82 12.56
N ARG A 102 13.66 -5.35 11.31
CA ARG A 102 13.05 -4.08 10.89
C ARG A 102 11.56 -4.21 10.60
N VAL A 103 11.15 -5.25 9.87
CA VAL A 103 9.75 -5.43 9.42
C VAL A 103 9.04 -6.50 10.24
N MET A 104 9.32 -7.77 9.94
CA MET A 104 8.93 -8.98 10.67
C MET A 104 9.57 -10.20 9.99
N THR A 105 9.65 -11.34 10.68
CA THR A 105 10.03 -12.62 10.06
C THR A 105 9.16 -12.91 8.83
N PRO A 106 9.72 -13.21 7.64
CA PRO A 106 8.92 -13.52 6.46
C PRO A 106 8.07 -14.79 6.62
N ARG A 107 6.82 -14.75 6.16
CA ARG A 107 5.76 -15.74 6.46
C ARG A 107 5.04 -16.24 5.21
N GLY A 108 5.72 -16.28 4.07
CA GLY A 108 5.14 -16.61 2.77
C GLY A 108 5.63 -15.65 1.68
N SER A 109 4.80 -15.43 0.66
CA SER A 109 5.04 -14.35 -0.29
C SER A 109 5.09 -12.98 0.39
N THR A 110 5.58 -11.97 -0.33
CA THR A 110 5.59 -10.57 0.13
C THR A 110 4.20 -10.11 0.56
N ALA A 111 3.19 -10.36 -0.24
CA ALA A 111 1.79 -10.05 0.07
C ALA A 111 1.33 -10.71 1.38
N VAL A 112 1.53 -12.02 1.53
CA VAL A 112 1.14 -12.77 2.73
C VAL A 112 1.85 -12.21 3.96
N THR A 113 3.15 -11.95 3.87
CA THR A 113 3.89 -11.41 5.01
C THR A 113 3.42 -10.00 5.38
N GLY A 114 3.01 -9.17 4.41
CA GLY A 114 2.46 -7.86 4.75
C GLY A 114 1.04 -7.88 5.33
N LEU A 115 0.20 -8.86 4.97
CA LEU A 115 -1.09 -9.14 5.65
C LEU A 115 -0.89 -9.67 7.07
N GLU A 116 0.09 -10.56 7.24
CA GLU A 116 0.53 -11.05 8.55
C GLU A 116 1.08 -9.91 9.41
N LEU A 117 1.73 -8.90 8.81
CA LEU A 117 2.17 -7.69 9.53
C LEU A 117 0.99 -6.85 10.02
N MET A 118 -0.04 -6.63 9.18
CA MET A 118 -1.26 -5.92 9.59
C MET A 118 -1.93 -6.64 10.78
N THR A 119 -2.11 -7.97 10.66
CA THR A 119 -2.66 -8.82 11.74
C THR A 119 -1.78 -8.84 13.00
N ALA A 120 -0.45 -8.76 12.87
CA ALA A 120 0.46 -8.75 14.02
C ALA A 120 0.42 -7.43 14.80
N LEU A 121 0.22 -6.31 14.10
CA LEU A 121 0.12 -4.97 14.69
C LEU A 121 -1.28 -4.69 15.26
N HIS A 122 -2.31 -5.19 14.57
CA HIS A 122 -3.72 -5.09 14.98
C HIS A 122 -4.34 -6.49 15.05
N PRO A 123 -4.04 -7.28 16.11
CA PRO A 123 -4.57 -8.63 16.26
C PRO A 123 -6.10 -8.58 16.42
N PRO A 124 -6.85 -9.57 15.87
CA PRO A 124 -8.31 -9.54 15.81
C PRO A 124 -8.98 -9.64 17.19
N THR A 125 -8.21 -10.09 18.18
CA THR A 125 -8.66 -10.25 19.56
C THR A 125 -7.59 -9.91 20.56
N ARG A 126 -8.03 -9.35 21.69
CA ARG A 126 -7.24 -9.09 22.89
C ARG A 126 -7.64 -10.07 24.00
N ALA A 127 -6.88 -10.07 25.09
CA ALA A 127 -7.30 -10.73 26.32
C ALA A 127 -8.18 -9.76 27.14
N SER A 128 -9.28 -10.26 27.71
CA SER A 128 -10.11 -9.52 28.66
C SER A 128 -9.35 -9.16 29.94
N GLU A 129 -9.97 -8.38 30.81
CA GLU A 129 -9.63 -8.41 32.25
C GLU A 129 -9.84 -9.82 32.82
N PRO A 130 -9.11 -10.21 33.88
CA PRO A 130 -9.35 -11.49 34.56
C PRO A 130 -10.77 -11.55 35.13
N ASP A 131 -11.43 -12.71 35.01
CA ASP A 131 -12.65 -13.00 35.75
C ASP A 131 -12.38 -13.29 37.23
N ALA A 132 -13.42 -13.66 37.99
CA ALA A 132 -13.33 -13.99 39.40
C ALA A 132 -12.36 -15.15 39.73
N ASP A 133 -12.10 -16.05 38.76
CA ASP A 133 -11.15 -17.16 38.87
C ASP A 133 -9.74 -16.76 38.38
N GLY A 134 -9.52 -15.48 38.06
CA GLY A 134 -8.26 -14.96 37.53
C GLY A 134 -8.00 -15.30 36.05
N LYS A 135 -9.00 -15.85 35.34
CA LYS A 135 -8.88 -16.31 33.96
C LYS A 135 -9.26 -15.20 32.98
N ARG A 136 -8.45 -15.04 31.92
CA ARG A 136 -8.73 -14.08 30.84
C ARG A 136 -9.37 -14.78 29.64
N HIS A 137 -10.33 -14.11 29.01
CA HIS A 137 -11.08 -14.56 27.85
C HIS A 137 -10.62 -13.84 26.57
N SER A 138 -11.04 -14.36 25.41
CA SER A 138 -10.71 -13.77 24.10
C SER A 138 -11.82 -12.80 23.67
N GLU A 139 -11.54 -11.51 23.75
CA GLU A 139 -12.45 -10.43 23.29
C GLU A 139 -12.03 -9.90 21.92
N HIS A 140 -12.97 -9.30 21.18
CA HIS A 140 -12.59 -8.49 20.02
C HIS A 140 -11.68 -7.32 20.44
N ASN A 141 -10.69 -7.01 19.61
CA ASN A 141 -9.79 -5.90 19.83
C ASN A 141 -10.28 -4.66 19.05
N PRO A 142 -10.72 -3.57 19.70
CA PRO A 142 -11.22 -2.38 19.01
C PRO A 142 -10.19 -1.81 18.04
N GLY A 143 -10.63 -1.32 16.88
CA GLY A 143 -9.74 -0.82 15.84
C GLY A 143 -8.93 -1.91 15.12
N SER A 144 -9.30 -3.19 15.26
CA SER A 144 -8.78 -4.31 14.47
C SER A 144 -9.87 -4.88 13.56
N LEU A 145 -9.47 -5.76 12.64
CA LEU A 145 -10.43 -6.58 11.90
C LEU A 145 -10.85 -7.77 12.76
N GLY A 146 -12.14 -8.10 12.77
CA GLY A 146 -12.66 -9.26 13.51
C GLY A 146 -12.07 -10.61 13.07
N LYS A 147 -12.46 -11.69 13.78
CA LYS A 147 -12.08 -13.06 13.40
C LYS A 147 -12.73 -13.52 12.08
N ASP A 148 -13.86 -12.92 11.73
CA ASP A 148 -14.72 -13.33 10.64
C ASP A 148 -14.70 -12.32 9.48
N PRO A 149 -14.97 -12.75 8.23
CA PRO A 149 -14.97 -11.86 7.08
C PRO A 149 -16.01 -10.75 7.21
N VAL A 150 -15.62 -9.52 6.87
CA VAL A 150 -16.52 -8.37 6.84
C VAL A 150 -17.30 -8.37 5.52
N GLU A 151 -18.60 -8.13 5.57
CA GLU A 151 -19.44 -8.03 4.38
C GLU A 151 -19.01 -6.86 3.48
N CYS A 152 -19.07 -7.07 2.16
CA CYS A 152 -18.80 -6.05 1.16
C CYS A 152 -20.11 -5.47 0.61
N ALA A 153 -20.10 -4.19 0.21
CA ALA A 153 -21.25 -3.63 -0.51
C ALA A 153 -21.39 -4.29 -1.89
N PRO A 154 -22.58 -4.37 -2.50
CA PRO A 154 -22.76 -4.95 -3.85
C PRO A 154 -21.86 -4.31 -4.91
N CYS A 155 -21.67 -2.99 -4.86
CA CYS A 155 -20.75 -2.27 -5.75
C CYS A 155 -19.26 -2.54 -5.45
N GLU A 156 -18.90 -2.95 -4.24
CA GLU A 156 -17.55 -3.38 -3.84
C GLU A 156 -17.27 -4.84 -4.22
N ALA A 157 -18.29 -5.69 -4.34
CA ALA A 157 -18.13 -7.11 -4.58
C ALA A 157 -17.38 -7.40 -5.91
N PRO A 158 -16.41 -8.33 -5.96
CA PRO A 158 -15.77 -8.76 -7.20
C PRO A 158 -16.71 -9.61 -8.07
N ASP A 159 -16.45 -9.71 -9.37
CA ASP A 159 -17.32 -10.45 -10.29
C ASP A 159 -17.34 -11.96 -9.97
N GLY A 160 -18.54 -12.55 -9.87
CA GLY A 160 -18.74 -13.91 -9.39
C GLY A 160 -18.68 -14.09 -7.86
N HIS A 161 -18.76 -13.01 -7.08
CA HIS A 161 -19.04 -13.08 -5.65
C HIS A 161 -20.50 -13.56 -5.40
N PRO A 162 -20.80 -14.32 -4.33
CA PRO A 162 -22.15 -14.83 -4.07
C PRO A 162 -23.25 -13.75 -3.97
N LEU A 163 -22.93 -12.54 -3.51
CA LEU A 163 -23.86 -11.38 -3.53
C LEU A 163 -24.31 -10.94 -4.94
N LEU A 164 -23.70 -11.49 -5.99
CA LEU A 164 -23.97 -11.20 -7.40
C LEU A 164 -24.54 -12.41 -8.13
N ALA A 165 -25.01 -13.45 -7.40
CA ALA A 165 -25.51 -14.69 -8.00
C ALA A 165 -26.74 -14.48 -8.91
N ASP A 166 -27.54 -13.46 -8.63
CA ASP A 166 -28.73 -13.10 -9.42
C ASP A 166 -28.40 -12.32 -10.71
N LEU A 167 -27.15 -11.90 -10.91
CA LEU A 167 -26.74 -11.22 -12.14
C LEU A 167 -26.57 -12.23 -13.29
N PRO A 168 -27.00 -11.89 -14.52
CA PRO A 168 -26.79 -12.75 -15.68
C PRO A 168 -25.32 -13.13 -15.88
N ARG A 169 -25.06 -14.38 -16.27
CA ARG A 169 -23.71 -14.99 -16.36
C ARG A 169 -22.67 -14.18 -17.15
N PHE A 170 -23.12 -13.35 -18.10
CA PHE A 170 -22.28 -12.51 -18.95
C PHE A 170 -22.55 -11.00 -18.77
N HIS A 171 -23.21 -10.60 -17.68
CA HIS A 171 -23.46 -9.19 -17.38
C HIS A 171 -22.15 -8.46 -17.07
N ILE A 172 -21.89 -7.39 -17.82
CA ILE A 172 -20.71 -6.53 -17.62
C ILE A 172 -21.18 -5.32 -16.83
N ARG A 173 -20.91 -5.33 -15.51
CA ARG A 173 -21.32 -4.24 -14.61
C ARG A 173 -20.68 -2.91 -14.98
N GLY A 174 -21.51 -1.89 -15.18
CA GLY A 174 -21.09 -0.52 -15.48
C GLY A 174 -20.67 0.29 -14.25
N PRO A 175 -20.22 1.55 -14.44
CA PRO A 175 -19.79 2.43 -13.34
C PRO A 175 -20.86 2.68 -12.27
N GLY A 176 -22.15 2.66 -12.64
CA GLY A 176 -23.28 2.74 -11.72
C GLY A 176 -23.58 1.46 -10.92
N GLU A 177 -22.86 0.36 -11.16
CA GLU A 177 -23.08 -0.95 -10.52
C GLU A 177 -21.85 -1.50 -9.80
N LYS A 178 -20.66 -1.00 -10.13
CA LYS A 178 -19.37 -1.51 -9.64
C LYS A 178 -18.41 -0.35 -9.36
N LEU A 179 -17.70 -0.45 -8.25
CA LEU A 179 -16.68 0.49 -7.82
C LEU A 179 -15.39 0.30 -8.63
N PHE A 180 -15.07 1.26 -9.52
CA PHE A 180 -13.86 1.25 -10.36
C PHE A 180 -12.73 2.11 -9.76
N GLU A 181 -12.27 1.73 -8.57
CA GLU A 181 -11.23 2.45 -7.81
C GLU A 181 -9.84 1.84 -8.04
N GLU A 182 -9.45 1.65 -9.29
CA GLU A 182 -8.14 1.11 -9.67
C GLU A 182 -7.07 2.21 -9.77
N ALA A 183 -5.79 1.80 -9.86
CA ALA A 183 -4.70 2.73 -10.14
C ALA A 183 -4.78 3.19 -11.61
N TYR A 184 -4.46 4.47 -11.88
CA TYR A 184 -4.54 5.00 -13.24
C TYR A 184 -3.61 4.25 -14.19
N ASP A 185 -4.16 3.87 -15.34
CA ASP A 185 -3.40 3.50 -16.52
C ASP A 185 -3.75 4.52 -17.62
N TRP A 186 -2.99 5.61 -17.64
CA TRP A 186 -3.16 6.71 -18.58
C TRP A 186 -1.81 7.16 -19.12
N ALA A 187 -1.77 7.34 -20.43
CA ALA A 187 -0.73 8.04 -21.15
C ALA A 187 -1.38 8.72 -22.36
N ARG A 188 -0.77 9.81 -22.83
CA ARG A 188 -1.12 10.44 -24.11
C ARG A 188 0.08 10.41 -25.07
N PRO A 189 -0.15 10.55 -26.38
CA PRO A 189 0.92 10.86 -27.32
C PRO A 189 1.66 12.14 -26.92
N MET A 190 2.96 12.18 -27.18
CA MET A 190 3.73 13.42 -27.13
C MET A 190 3.36 14.30 -28.34
N THR A 191 3.34 15.60 -28.14
CA THR A 191 3.24 16.58 -29.22
C THR A 191 4.58 16.72 -29.96
N ASP A 192 4.56 17.26 -31.19
CA ASP A 192 5.79 17.51 -31.95
C ASP A 192 6.77 18.41 -31.21
N ALA A 193 6.26 19.41 -30.47
CA ALA A 193 7.07 20.29 -29.62
C ALA A 193 7.78 19.51 -28.50
N GLU A 194 7.08 18.60 -27.82
CA GLU A 194 7.68 17.75 -26.78
C GLU A 194 8.72 16.78 -27.35
N CYS A 195 8.51 16.27 -28.55
CA CYS A 195 9.49 15.45 -29.27
C CYS A 195 10.81 16.18 -29.57
N THR A 196 10.86 17.52 -29.49
CA THR A 196 12.12 18.29 -29.61
C THR A 196 12.94 18.36 -28.32
N LEU A 197 12.35 18.01 -27.17
CA LEU A 197 12.99 18.13 -25.86
C LEU A 197 14.09 17.10 -25.69
N ARG A 198 15.26 17.53 -25.18
CA ARG A 198 16.44 16.68 -25.01
C ARG A 198 16.47 15.89 -23.70
N HIS A 199 15.57 16.21 -22.76
CA HIS A 199 15.56 15.69 -21.41
C HIS A 199 14.14 15.33 -20.98
N LEU A 200 14.01 14.19 -20.30
CA LEU A 200 12.77 13.73 -19.66
C LEU A 200 13.02 13.59 -18.16
N VAL A 201 12.09 14.06 -17.34
CA VAL A 201 12.15 13.95 -15.87
C VAL A 201 11.11 12.94 -15.42
N GLY A 202 11.56 11.77 -14.94
CA GLY A 202 10.70 10.82 -14.25
C GLY A 202 10.58 11.17 -12.76
N ILE A 203 9.35 11.28 -12.27
CA ILE A 203 9.02 11.49 -10.86
C ILE A 203 8.30 10.25 -10.33
N ASP A 204 8.78 9.70 -9.21
CA ASP A 204 8.23 8.52 -8.57
C ASP A 204 8.17 8.73 -7.05
N VAL A 205 6.99 8.46 -6.46
CA VAL A 205 6.74 8.57 -5.02
C VAL A 205 7.16 7.27 -4.35
N ASN A 206 8.23 7.33 -3.55
CA ASN A 206 8.69 6.18 -2.79
C ASN A 206 7.56 5.61 -1.93
N MET A 207 7.29 4.32 -2.10
CA MET A 207 6.23 3.59 -1.39
C MET A 207 4.81 4.20 -1.52
N ALA A 208 4.47 4.80 -2.67
CA ALA A 208 3.15 5.40 -2.97
C ALA A 208 1.92 4.75 -2.28
N PHE A 209 1.72 3.43 -2.44
CA PHE A 209 0.59 2.70 -1.81
C PHE A 209 0.63 2.70 -0.26
N ALA A 210 1.81 2.67 0.35
CA ALA A 210 1.94 2.77 1.80
C ALA A 210 1.71 4.22 2.26
N ALA A 211 2.24 5.20 1.53
CA ALA A 211 2.00 6.62 1.81
C ALA A 211 0.50 6.98 1.73
N GLY A 212 -0.23 6.44 0.74
CA GLY A 212 -1.68 6.59 0.63
C GLY A 212 -2.49 5.86 1.71
N ALA A 213 -1.88 4.94 2.47
CA ALA A 213 -2.50 4.28 3.61
C ALA A 213 -2.32 5.06 4.93
N ASN A 214 -1.40 6.03 4.97
CA ASN A 214 -1.10 6.83 6.17
C ASN A 214 -2.25 7.79 6.51
N GLY A 215 -2.81 7.68 7.70
CA GLY A 215 -3.95 8.49 8.15
C GLY A 215 -5.28 8.10 7.53
N LEU A 216 -5.32 7.06 6.68
CA LEU A 216 -6.52 6.64 5.97
C LEU A 216 -7.49 5.95 6.95
N ILE A 217 -8.69 6.53 7.07
CA ILE A 217 -9.79 5.92 7.80
C ILE A 217 -10.40 4.83 6.92
N VAL A 218 -10.40 3.59 7.40
CA VAL A 218 -11.01 2.44 6.72
C VAL A 218 -12.14 1.86 7.56
N GLY A 219 -13.18 1.34 6.90
CA GLY A 219 -14.27 0.65 7.57
C GLY A 219 -13.83 -0.73 8.09
N LEU A 220 -14.21 -1.02 9.33
CA LEU A 220 -13.89 -2.24 10.06
C LEU A 220 -15.12 -3.16 10.20
N GLY A 221 -16.31 -2.57 10.29
CA GLY A 221 -17.60 -3.27 10.30
C GLY A 221 -18.28 -3.33 8.93
N ALA A 222 -19.42 -4.02 8.89
CA ALA A 222 -20.29 -4.18 7.72
C ALA A 222 -20.82 -2.83 7.17
N PRO A 223 -21.21 -2.75 5.88
CA PRO A 223 -21.71 -1.51 5.29
C PRO A 223 -23.17 -1.26 5.67
N THR A 224 -23.51 0.00 5.95
CA THR A 224 -24.88 0.48 6.08
C THR A 224 -25.29 1.23 4.82
N TYR A 225 -26.39 0.82 4.20
CA TYR A 225 -26.94 1.48 3.02
C TYR A 225 -27.76 2.71 3.42
N VAL A 226 -27.58 3.82 2.71
CA VAL A 226 -28.25 5.12 2.95
C VAL A 226 -28.64 5.76 1.63
N LYS A 227 -29.89 6.24 1.52
CA LYS A 227 -30.41 6.99 0.36
C LYS A 227 -30.26 8.51 0.58
N ALA A 228 -29.94 9.24 -0.49
CA ALA A 228 -29.71 10.69 -0.50
C ALA A 228 -28.85 11.22 0.68
N PRO A 229 -27.68 10.61 0.99
CA PRO A 229 -26.88 11.02 2.14
C PRO A 229 -26.14 12.33 1.90
N VAL A 230 -26.00 13.13 2.97
CA VAL A 230 -25.01 14.23 3.00
C VAL A 230 -23.61 13.62 2.99
N PHE A 231 -22.73 14.13 2.13
CA PHE A 231 -21.35 13.64 2.04
C PHE A 231 -20.52 14.04 3.27
N ASP A 232 -19.88 13.06 3.92
CA ASP A 232 -18.87 13.29 4.96
C ASP A 232 -17.54 12.65 4.53
N ALA A 233 -16.52 13.49 4.34
CA ALA A 233 -15.17 13.07 3.97
C ALA A 233 -14.46 12.24 5.07
N LYS A 234 -14.97 12.23 6.31
CA LYS A 234 -14.44 11.43 7.42
C LYS A 234 -15.07 10.04 7.51
N LEU A 235 -16.23 9.83 6.88
CA LEU A 235 -16.98 8.57 6.92
C LEU A 235 -16.55 7.67 5.73
N PRO A 236 -15.85 6.54 5.96
CA PRO A 236 -15.48 5.64 4.87
C PRO A 236 -16.73 4.96 4.30
N GLY A 237 -16.88 5.03 2.98
CA GLY A 237 -18.00 4.42 2.27
C GLY A 237 -17.84 4.41 0.75
N SER A 238 -18.69 3.63 0.10
CA SER A 238 -18.91 3.68 -1.35
C SER A 238 -20.08 4.61 -1.64
N TRP A 239 -19.90 5.58 -2.54
CA TRP A 239 -20.88 6.63 -2.81
C TRP A 239 -21.24 6.63 -4.30
N LEU A 240 -22.53 6.59 -4.64
CA LEU A 240 -23.01 6.81 -6.00
C LEU A 240 -23.17 8.32 -6.18
N VAL A 241 -22.33 8.94 -7.01
CA VAL A 241 -22.29 10.39 -7.23
C VAL A 241 -22.17 10.63 -8.73
N ASP A 242 -22.80 11.69 -9.24
CA ASP A 242 -22.45 12.23 -10.55
C ASP A 242 -21.27 13.19 -10.42
N LEU A 243 -20.19 12.93 -11.15
CA LEU A 243 -19.01 13.78 -11.26
C LEU A 243 -18.73 14.17 -12.73
N SER A 244 -19.65 13.90 -13.65
CA SER A 244 -19.54 14.27 -15.06
C SER A 244 -19.48 15.78 -15.28
N HIS A 245 -20.01 16.59 -14.34
CA HIS A 245 -19.97 18.05 -14.38
C HIS A 245 -18.61 18.66 -14.00
N VAL A 246 -17.67 17.90 -13.46
CA VAL A 246 -16.36 18.42 -13.02
C VAL A 246 -15.51 18.83 -14.22
N ASP A 247 -14.93 20.04 -14.15
CA ASP A 247 -14.11 20.63 -15.21
C ASP A 247 -12.67 20.84 -14.75
N LEU A 248 -11.77 19.94 -15.16
CA LEU A 248 -10.38 19.97 -14.73
C LEU A 248 -9.55 21.10 -15.36
N SER A 249 -10.11 21.86 -16.31
CA SER A 249 -9.46 23.05 -16.83
C SER A 249 -9.39 24.20 -15.82
N ARG A 250 -10.18 24.15 -14.73
CA ARG A 250 -10.20 25.20 -13.70
C ARG A 250 -10.42 24.62 -12.31
N VAL A 251 -9.38 24.56 -11.49
CA VAL A 251 -9.43 23.91 -10.17
C VAL A 251 -9.06 24.83 -9.03
N LYS A 252 -9.63 24.60 -7.85
CA LYS A 252 -9.30 25.32 -6.63
C LYS A 252 -7.94 24.85 -6.08
N VAL A 253 -7.03 25.80 -5.84
CA VAL A 253 -5.66 25.55 -5.34
C VAL A 253 -5.34 26.25 -4.02
N GLY A 254 -6.26 27.08 -3.53
CA GLY A 254 -6.16 27.83 -2.28
C GLY A 254 -7.54 28.28 -1.79
N LYS A 255 -7.61 28.91 -0.61
CA LYS A 255 -8.89 29.21 0.07
C LYS A 255 -9.88 29.96 -0.83
N ASP A 256 -9.40 30.88 -1.66
CA ASP A 256 -10.17 31.63 -2.66
C ASP A 256 -9.38 31.75 -3.98
N THR A 257 -8.48 30.79 -4.25
CA THR A 257 -7.57 30.82 -5.40
C THR A 257 -7.90 29.68 -6.36
N TRP A 258 -8.13 30.04 -7.62
CA TRP A 258 -8.31 29.12 -8.74
C TRP A 258 -7.06 29.12 -9.62
N ALA A 259 -6.76 27.98 -10.22
CA ALA A 259 -5.75 27.84 -11.26
C ALA A 259 -6.41 27.27 -12.51
N ASP A 260 -6.14 27.90 -13.65
CA ASP A 260 -6.48 27.35 -14.95
C ASP A 260 -5.38 26.37 -15.37
N LEU A 261 -5.78 25.20 -15.88
CA LEU A 261 -4.92 24.08 -16.24
C LEU A 261 -5.28 23.62 -17.66
N ASP A 262 -4.33 23.01 -18.36
CA ASP A 262 -4.61 22.34 -19.62
C ASP A 262 -5.19 20.95 -19.34
N PRO A 263 -6.49 20.69 -19.61
CA PRO A 263 -7.11 19.40 -19.34
C PRO A 263 -6.62 18.29 -20.27
N SER A 264 -5.94 18.61 -21.38
CA SER A 264 -5.34 17.60 -22.26
C SER A 264 -4.06 16.98 -21.67
N LEU A 265 -3.41 17.68 -20.72
CA LEU A 265 -2.18 17.24 -20.06
C LEU A 265 -2.44 16.41 -18.79
N LEU A 266 -3.70 16.35 -18.32
CA LEU A 266 -4.05 15.79 -17.02
C LEU A 266 -5.14 14.71 -17.15
N PRO A 267 -4.94 13.49 -16.61
CA PRO A 267 -5.99 12.49 -16.56
C PRO A 267 -7.12 12.91 -15.60
N SER A 268 -8.35 12.54 -15.96
CA SER A 268 -9.48 12.58 -15.05
C SER A 268 -9.21 11.76 -13.78
N PRO A 269 -9.28 12.35 -12.57
CA PRO A 269 -9.01 11.66 -11.32
C PRO A 269 -10.22 10.83 -10.83
N PHE A 270 -11.18 10.56 -11.71
CA PHE A 270 -12.44 9.90 -11.37
C PHE A 270 -12.53 8.51 -12.01
N THR A 271 -12.03 8.30 -13.23
CA THR A 271 -12.03 6.98 -13.91
C THR A 271 -10.62 6.36 -13.96
N PRO A 272 -10.46 5.03 -13.91
CA PRO A 272 -9.13 4.39 -14.00
C PRO A 272 -8.35 4.70 -15.27
N LYS A 273 -9.05 5.03 -16.37
CA LYS A 273 -8.46 5.37 -17.67
C LYS A 273 -8.05 6.82 -17.82
N GLY A 274 -8.38 7.70 -16.85
CA GLY A 274 -8.17 9.14 -17.01
C GLY A 274 -9.18 9.82 -17.96
N GLU A 275 -10.26 9.14 -18.36
CA GLU A 275 -11.39 9.68 -19.14
C GLU A 275 -12.38 10.44 -18.22
N ARG A 276 -13.04 11.49 -18.72
CA ARG A 276 -14.12 12.20 -17.98
C ARG A 276 -15.28 11.23 -17.73
N PRO A 277 -15.95 11.25 -16.55
CA PRO A 277 -17.16 10.45 -16.34
C PRO A 277 -18.31 10.96 -17.21
N ASP A 278 -19.12 10.05 -17.75
CA ASP A 278 -20.30 10.38 -18.57
C ASP A 278 -21.60 10.48 -17.74
N GLY A 279 -21.54 10.23 -16.43
CA GLY A 279 -22.70 10.31 -15.52
C GLY A 279 -22.41 9.71 -14.14
N PRO A 280 -23.47 9.32 -13.39
CA PRO A 280 -23.36 8.72 -12.06
C PRO A 280 -22.50 7.44 -12.01
N ALA A 281 -21.59 7.37 -11.05
CA ALA A 281 -20.75 6.20 -10.80
C ALA A 281 -20.44 5.99 -9.32
N TRP A 282 -20.06 4.77 -8.95
CA TRP A 282 -19.58 4.46 -7.61
C TRP A 282 -18.15 4.93 -7.41
N TYR A 283 -17.94 5.71 -6.34
CA TYR A 283 -16.66 6.29 -5.95
C TYR A 283 -16.29 6.00 -4.49
N ALA A 284 -15.01 6.19 -4.18
CA ALA A 284 -14.51 6.16 -2.82
C ALA A 284 -14.60 7.50 -2.10
N THR A 285 -14.74 7.49 -0.76
CA THR A 285 -14.71 8.71 0.05
C THR A 285 -13.51 9.61 -0.30
N PRO A 286 -12.26 9.12 -0.50
CA PRO A 286 -11.15 9.96 -0.94
C PRO A 286 -11.35 10.58 -2.34
N THR A 287 -11.99 9.86 -3.27
CA THR A 287 -12.25 10.33 -4.65
C THR A 287 -13.33 11.42 -4.67
N VAL A 288 -14.42 11.24 -3.91
CA VAL A 288 -15.47 12.26 -3.75
C VAL A 288 -14.94 13.46 -2.95
N ALA A 289 -14.14 13.23 -1.91
CA ALA A 289 -13.47 14.30 -1.16
C ALA A 289 -12.48 15.08 -2.04
N TYR A 290 -11.83 14.44 -3.02
CA TYR A 290 -10.96 15.12 -3.96
C TYR A 290 -11.74 16.03 -4.93
N ALA A 291 -12.94 15.64 -5.38
CA ALA A 291 -13.82 16.56 -6.12
C ALA A 291 -14.16 17.82 -5.31
N VAL A 292 -14.43 17.66 -4.01
CA VAL A 292 -14.65 18.79 -3.08
C VAL A 292 -13.38 19.63 -2.87
N GLU A 293 -12.20 19.00 -2.77
CA GLU A 293 -10.89 19.70 -2.68
C GLU A 293 -10.62 20.57 -3.92
N LEU A 294 -10.97 20.07 -5.11
CA LEU A 294 -10.88 20.82 -6.38
C LEU A 294 -11.91 21.96 -6.50
N GLY A 295 -12.84 22.09 -5.54
CA GLY A 295 -13.81 23.17 -5.45
C GLY A 295 -15.21 22.84 -5.98
N TYR A 296 -15.50 21.58 -6.30
CA TYR A 296 -16.77 21.16 -6.89
C TYR A 296 -17.78 20.69 -5.84
N GLY A 297 -19.04 21.07 -6.03
CA GLY A 297 -20.16 20.52 -5.25
C GLY A 297 -20.41 19.06 -5.62
N VAL A 298 -20.74 18.24 -4.61
CA VAL A 298 -21.07 16.82 -4.75
C VAL A 298 -22.45 16.55 -4.16
N ALA A 299 -23.26 15.73 -4.84
CA ALA A 299 -24.59 15.34 -4.41
C ALA A 299 -24.73 13.81 -4.51
N PRO A 300 -24.46 13.05 -3.43
CA PRO A 300 -24.61 11.61 -3.44
C PRO A 300 -26.07 11.18 -3.59
N ILE A 301 -26.33 10.26 -4.53
CA ILE A 301 -27.64 9.66 -4.77
C ILE A 301 -27.92 8.62 -3.69
N GLU A 302 -26.94 7.79 -3.40
CA GLU A 302 -26.96 6.76 -2.35
C GLU A 302 -25.53 6.39 -1.93
N ALA A 303 -25.39 5.74 -0.77
CA ALA A 303 -24.09 5.28 -0.28
C ALA A 303 -24.19 4.00 0.55
N TYR A 304 -23.07 3.28 0.61
CA TYR A 304 -22.78 2.22 1.56
C TYR A 304 -21.67 2.71 2.49
N VAL A 305 -22.03 3.18 3.69
CA VAL A 305 -21.12 3.79 4.67
C VAL A 305 -20.74 2.83 5.78
N ARG A 306 -19.60 3.03 6.45
CA ARG A 306 -19.11 2.15 7.52
C ARG A 306 -18.85 2.95 8.81
N TYR A 307 -19.83 2.91 9.72
CA TYR A 307 -19.79 3.64 11.00
C TYR A 307 -18.74 3.09 11.97
N ASP A 308 -18.53 1.76 11.98
CA ASP A 308 -17.35 1.17 12.62
C ASP A 308 -16.16 1.30 11.67
N ASN A 309 -15.22 2.17 12.04
CA ASN A 309 -14.06 2.55 11.24
C ASN A 309 -12.86 2.96 12.11
N GLY A 310 -11.68 2.99 11.49
CA GLY A 310 -10.46 3.45 12.16
C GLY A 310 -9.24 3.46 11.26
N ARG A 311 -8.11 3.92 11.81
CA ARG A 311 -6.82 4.01 11.10
C ARG A 311 -6.01 2.71 11.20
N TYR A 312 -6.61 1.61 10.75
CA TYR A 312 -6.04 0.26 10.81
C TYR A 312 -4.65 0.11 10.13
N LEU A 313 -4.34 1.00 9.18
CA LEU A 313 -3.13 0.92 8.37
C LEU A 313 -1.98 1.80 8.88
N ASP A 314 -2.19 2.67 9.88
CA ASP A 314 -1.17 3.61 10.37
C ASP A 314 0.08 2.89 10.90
N GLY A 315 -0.11 1.91 11.80
CA GLY A 315 1.01 1.14 12.36
C GLY A 315 1.74 0.31 11.31
N TRP A 316 1.02 -0.21 10.31
CA TRP A 316 1.59 -0.96 9.18
C TRP A 316 2.43 -0.05 8.27
N TYR A 317 1.93 1.14 7.95
CA TYR A 317 2.67 2.15 7.21
C TYR A 317 3.94 2.58 7.96
N GLN A 318 3.82 2.95 9.23
CA GLN A 318 4.95 3.38 10.08
C GLN A 318 6.03 2.30 10.10
N ARG A 319 5.68 1.05 10.40
CA ARG A 319 6.64 -0.07 10.42
C ARG A 319 7.39 -0.25 9.10
N LEU A 320 6.71 -0.14 7.95
CA LEU A 320 7.35 -0.26 6.64
C LEU A 320 8.19 0.97 6.27
N ARG A 321 7.71 2.17 6.61
CA ARG A 321 8.44 3.44 6.39
C ARG A 321 9.74 3.45 7.19
N ASP A 322 9.67 3.11 8.47
CA ASP A 322 10.82 3.19 9.37
C ASP A 322 11.85 2.11 9.01
N ALA A 323 11.40 0.91 8.60
CA ALA A 323 12.26 -0.12 8.03
C ALA A 323 12.95 0.32 6.73
N TYR A 324 12.24 1.03 5.84
CA TYR A 324 12.79 1.59 4.61
C TYR A 324 13.82 2.69 4.92
N LEU A 325 13.46 3.69 5.74
CA LEU A 325 14.34 4.80 6.10
C LEU A 325 15.60 4.33 6.83
N ALA A 326 15.49 3.41 7.80
CA ALA A 326 16.66 2.83 8.47
C ALA A 326 17.58 2.11 7.48
N THR A 327 17.03 1.31 6.56
CA THR A 327 17.84 0.59 5.56
C THR A 327 18.47 1.54 4.53
N MET A 328 17.79 2.64 4.16
CA MET A 328 18.37 3.68 3.30
C MET A 328 19.48 4.46 4.02
N ALA A 329 19.31 4.75 5.31
CA ALA A 329 20.34 5.40 6.13
C ALA A 329 21.59 4.52 6.28
N ASP A 330 21.44 3.21 6.49
CA ASP A 330 22.57 2.25 6.50
C ASP A 330 23.30 2.19 5.14
N LEU A 331 22.60 2.50 4.04
CA LEU A 331 23.17 2.65 2.70
C LEU A 331 23.73 4.06 2.43
N GLY A 332 23.79 4.93 3.43
CA GLY A 332 24.32 6.30 3.34
C GLY A 332 23.34 7.34 2.78
N VAL A 333 22.04 7.02 2.66
CA VAL A 333 21.00 7.95 2.18
C VAL A 333 20.14 8.41 3.37
N GLY A 334 20.54 9.52 3.98
CA GLY A 334 19.80 10.18 5.07
C GLY A 334 18.51 10.86 4.59
N ALA A 335 17.53 11.00 5.50
CA ALA A 335 16.25 11.66 5.22
C ALA A 335 16.36 13.18 5.11
N ASP A 336 17.29 13.79 5.85
CA ASP A 336 17.45 15.24 6.00
C ASP A 336 18.63 15.82 5.19
N LEU A 337 19.08 15.10 4.15
CA LEU A 337 20.11 15.57 3.22
C LEU A 337 19.58 16.74 2.37
N ALA A 338 20.45 17.70 2.06
CA ALA A 338 20.12 18.74 1.09
C ALA A 338 19.90 18.11 -0.31
N PRO A 339 19.11 18.72 -1.22
CA PRO A 339 18.71 18.06 -2.47
C PRO A 339 19.88 17.58 -3.35
N ALA A 340 20.99 18.32 -3.40
CA ALA A 340 22.19 17.91 -4.14
C ALA A 340 22.88 16.70 -3.48
N ASP A 341 23.06 16.75 -2.16
CA ASP A 341 23.67 15.67 -1.37
C ASP A 341 22.81 14.41 -1.40
N PHE A 342 21.48 14.55 -1.41
CA PHE A 342 20.55 13.44 -1.58
C PHE A 342 20.70 12.78 -2.94
N LEU A 343 20.83 13.55 -4.02
CA LEU A 343 21.05 13.00 -5.36
C LEU A 343 22.41 12.30 -5.47
N ALA A 344 23.46 12.87 -4.90
CA ALA A 344 24.79 12.25 -4.83
C ALA A 344 24.79 10.97 -3.97
N ALA A 345 24.11 10.99 -2.82
CA ALA A 345 23.94 9.83 -1.96
C ALA A 345 23.09 8.72 -2.62
N MET A 346 22.12 9.08 -3.46
CA MET A 346 21.34 8.14 -4.26
C MET A 346 22.08 7.58 -5.48
N ASP A 347 23.19 8.19 -5.92
CA ASP A 347 24.04 7.61 -6.96
C ASP A 347 24.90 6.49 -6.39
N GLY A 348 24.98 5.37 -7.10
CA GLY A 348 25.71 4.17 -6.65
C GLY A 348 25.31 3.61 -5.27
N TYR A 349 24.10 3.90 -4.76
CA TYR A 349 23.75 3.51 -3.37
C TYR A 349 23.57 2.00 -3.18
N LYS A 350 23.29 1.23 -4.25
CA LYS A 350 23.01 -0.20 -4.18
C LYS A 350 24.28 -1.04 -4.13
N GLU A 351 25.35 -0.47 -4.66
CA GLU A 351 26.67 -1.04 -4.79
C GLU A 351 27.41 -1.07 -3.44
N ARG A 352 26.97 -0.24 -2.47
CA ARG A 352 27.55 -0.11 -1.11
C ARG A 352 27.29 -1.35 -0.24
N ASP A 353 26.04 -1.81 -0.17
CA ASP A 353 25.69 -3.16 0.32
C ASP A 353 24.54 -3.73 -0.55
N PRO A 354 24.85 -4.65 -1.49
CA PRO A 354 23.85 -5.30 -2.33
C PRO A 354 22.77 -6.07 -1.57
N GLN A 355 23.05 -6.58 -0.37
CA GLN A 355 22.09 -7.32 0.46
C GLN A 355 21.10 -6.36 1.14
N LEU A 356 21.56 -5.21 1.62
CA LEU A 356 20.67 -4.16 2.09
C LEU A 356 19.86 -3.54 0.94
N ALA A 357 20.42 -3.44 -0.27
CA ALA A 357 19.67 -3.03 -1.47
C ALA A 357 18.53 -4.02 -1.82
N ILE A 358 18.72 -5.32 -1.55
CA ILE A 358 17.64 -6.32 -1.60
C ILE A 358 16.60 -6.05 -0.50
N VAL A 359 17.01 -5.76 0.75
CA VAL A 359 16.08 -5.44 1.85
C VAL A 359 15.22 -4.20 1.52
N VAL A 360 15.82 -3.13 0.97
CA VAL A 360 15.08 -1.96 0.45
C VAL A 360 14.06 -2.37 -0.60
N SER A 361 14.47 -3.19 -1.56
CA SER A 361 13.62 -3.65 -2.66
C SER A 361 12.46 -4.53 -2.17
N ALA A 362 12.72 -5.45 -1.24
CA ALA A 362 11.72 -6.33 -0.64
C ALA A 362 10.69 -5.55 0.19
N SER A 363 11.13 -4.55 0.96
CA SER A 363 10.25 -3.65 1.71
C SER A 363 9.38 -2.79 0.80
N ARG A 364 9.97 -2.16 -0.24
CA ARG A 364 9.22 -1.30 -1.17
C ARG A 364 8.23 -2.08 -2.06
N ARG A 365 8.61 -3.25 -2.59
CA ARG A 365 7.73 -4.08 -3.44
C ARG A 365 6.56 -4.68 -2.66
N ARG A 366 6.74 -4.93 -1.35
CA ARG A 366 5.70 -5.51 -0.49
C ARG A 366 4.44 -4.67 -0.42
N SER A 367 4.53 -3.36 -0.28
CA SER A 367 3.33 -2.49 -0.17
C SER A 367 2.38 -2.64 -1.36
N ARG A 368 2.93 -2.75 -2.58
CA ARG A 368 2.16 -3.03 -3.80
C ARG A 368 1.57 -4.45 -3.81
N ALA A 369 2.36 -5.45 -3.43
CA ALA A 369 1.95 -6.86 -3.44
C ALA A 369 0.82 -7.16 -2.44
N VAL A 370 0.86 -6.58 -1.24
CA VAL A 370 -0.22 -6.67 -0.25
C VAL A 370 -1.50 -6.12 -0.83
N TRP A 371 -1.43 -4.93 -1.42
CA TRP A 371 -2.59 -4.26 -1.99
C TRP A 371 -3.25 -5.08 -3.10
N ALA A 372 -2.46 -5.58 -4.04
CA ALA A 372 -2.95 -6.49 -5.09
C ALA A 372 -3.58 -7.79 -4.51
N SER A 373 -3.09 -8.28 -3.36
CA SER A 373 -3.68 -9.45 -2.70
C SER A 373 -4.97 -9.15 -1.94
N CYS A 374 -5.17 -7.93 -1.43
CA CYS A 374 -6.45 -7.51 -0.86
C CYS A 374 -7.53 -7.38 -1.95
N VAL A 375 -7.14 -6.90 -3.14
CA VAL A 375 -8.05 -6.74 -4.29
C VAL A 375 -8.43 -8.09 -4.92
N ASN A 376 -7.48 -9.02 -4.99
CA ASN A 376 -7.62 -10.33 -5.64
C ASN A 376 -7.87 -11.51 -4.67
N ALA A 377 -8.26 -11.24 -3.42
CA ALA A 377 -8.64 -12.30 -2.49
C ALA A 377 -9.84 -13.08 -3.10
N PRO A 378 -9.71 -14.39 -3.35
CA PRO A 378 -10.70 -15.11 -4.16
C PRO A 378 -12.05 -15.17 -3.45
N ALA A 379 -13.08 -14.63 -4.09
CA ALA A 379 -14.44 -15.10 -3.87
C ALA A 379 -14.44 -16.61 -4.15
N GLY A 380 -14.99 -17.40 -3.21
CA GLY A 380 -14.91 -18.85 -3.27
C GLY A 380 -15.58 -19.40 -4.53
N ARG A 381 -14.76 -19.91 -5.46
CA ARG A 381 -15.22 -20.86 -6.49
C ARG A 381 -14.76 -22.25 -6.09
N ASP A 382 -15.69 -23.19 -6.22
CA ASP A 382 -15.53 -24.64 -6.23
C ASP A 382 -14.97 -25.29 -4.96
N GLY A 383 -15.89 -25.64 -4.04
CA GLY A 383 -15.99 -26.95 -3.37
C GLY A 383 -14.85 -27.45 -2.44
N GLY A 384 -13.68 -26.84 -2.43
CA GLY A 384 -12.54 -27.24 -1.60
C GLY A 384 -12.51 -26.55 -0.23
N PRO A 385 -11.80 -27.12 0.77
CA PRO A 385 -11.67 -26.51 2.09
C PRO A 385 -10.92 -25.18 2.00
N VAL A 386 -11.69 -24.08 2.07
CA VAL A 386 -11.22 -22.70 1.92
C VAL A 386 -10.04 -22.43 2.84
N SER A 387 -8.87 -22.20 2.24
CA SER A 387 -7.73 -21.59 2.89
C SER A 387 -8.05 -20.11 3.14
N ARG A 388 -8.83 -19.85 4.20
CA ARG A 388 -9.19 -18.49 4.64
C ARG A 388 -7.94 -17.60 4.59
N GLY A 389 -7.90 -16.67 3.65
CA GLY A 389 -7.03 -15.52 3.75
C GLY A 389 -7.31 -14.82 5.09
N GLY A 390 -6.29 -14.17 5.67
CA GLY A 390 -6.53 -13.32 6.83
C GLY A 390 -7.59 -12.27 6.48
N PRO A 391 -8.42 -11.83 7.44
CA PRO A 391 -9.37 -10.76 7.20
C PRO A 391 -8.62 -9.55 6.65
N CYS A 392 -9.11 -9.01 5.54
CA CYS A 392 -8.65 -7.76 4.96
C CYS A 392 -9.67 -6.68 5.31
N PRO A 393 -9.28 -5.40 5.44
CA PRO A 393 -10.25 -4.31 5.58
C PRO A 393 -11.13 -4.27 4.33
N ALA A 394 -12.33 -3.68 4.45
CA ALA A 394 -13.30 -3.64 3.37
C ALA A 394 -12.67 -3.17 2.04
N ARG A 395 -13.00 -3.88 0.95
CA ARG A 395 -12.29 -3.80 -0.34
C ARG A 395 -12.21 -2.36 -0.85
N ARG A 396 -11.00 -1.84 -1.02
CA ARG A 396 -10.75 -0.62 -1.81
C ARG A 396 -9.47 -0.72 -2.61
N GLY A 397 -9.34 0.19 -3.58
CA GLY A 397 -8.08 0.52 -4.22
C GLY A 397 -7.49 1.83 -3.68
N GLY A 398 -6.18 1.86 -3.50
CA GLY A 398 -5.47 2.98 -2.88
C GLY A 398 -5.03 3.94 -3.97
N ARG A 399 -5.91 4.88 -4.34
CA ARG A 399 -5.50 6.01 -5.17
C ARG A 399 -4.65 6.94 -4.33
N THR A 400 -3.38 7.09 -4.71
CA THR A 400 -2.64 8.30 -4.38
C THR A 400 -3.22 9.43 -5.20
N SER A 401 -4.15 10.20 -4.62
CA SER A 401 -4.34 11.57 -5.11
C SER A 401 -3.00 12.30 -4.96
N ALA A 402 -2.62 13.07 -5.98
CA ALA A 402 -1.53 14.04 -5.85
C ALA A 402 -2.04 15.22 -5.00
N ARG A 403 -2.25 14.94 -3.71
CA ARG A 403 -2.57 15.93 -2.70
C ARG A 403 -1.52 17.03 -2.78
N ARG A 404 -1.94 18.31 -2.78
CA ARG A 404 -1.03 19.44 -2.49
C ARG A 404 -0.66 19.46 -0.99
N SER A 405 -0.18 18.32 -0.49
CA SER A 405 0.50 18.24 0.78
C SER A 405 1.99 18.46 0.53
N SER A 406 2.55 19.46 1.20
CA SER A 406 3.97 19.45 1.58
C SER A 406 4.33 18.03 2.05
N PRO A 407 5.50 17.49 1.65
CA PRO A 407 5.85 16.11 1.97
C PRO A 407 5.71 15.88 3.47
N ALA A 408 5.01 14.81 3.85
CA ALA A 408 5.07 14.36 5.23
C ALA A 408 6.55 14.09 5.57
N PRO A 409 7.06 14.52 6.74
CA PRO A 409 8.48 14.40 7.04
C PRO A 409 8.93 12.95 6.83
N GLY A 410 9.87 12.74 5.89
CA GLY A 410 10.36 11.42 5.47
C GLY A 410 9.73 10.79 4.21
N SER A 411 8.87 11.47 3.43
CA SER A 411 8.49 11.01 2.08
C SER A 411 9.36 11.67 0.99
N THR A 412 10.42 10.99 0.54
CA THR A 412 11.31 11.50 -0.51
C THR A 412 10.81 11.17 -1.92
N CYS A 413 10.71 12.18 -2.79
CA CYS A 413 10.54 11.98 -4.24
C CYS A 413 11.90 11.66 -4.86
N THR A 414 11.97 10.65 -5.72
CA THR A 414 13.22 10.32 -6.43
C THR A 414 13.17 10.87 -7.85
N VAL A 415 14.06 11.83 -8.16
CA VAL A 415 14.30 12.26 -9.54
C VAL A 415 15.31 11.30 -10.16
N ARG A 416 15.01 10.78 -11.36
CA ARG A 416 15.92 9.88 -12.07
C ARG A 416 16.25 10.43 -13.46
N SER A 417 17.49 10.89 -13.64
CA SER A 417 18.04 11.22 -14.95
C SER A 417 18.62 9.96 -15.60
N SER A 418 18.08 9.56 -16.75
CA SER A 418 18.62 8.45 -17.55
C SER A 418 19.11 8.96 -18.89
N SER A 419 20.43 8.94 -19.10
CA SER A 419 21.00 9.16 -20.43
C SER A 419 20.72 7.94 -21.31
N MET A 420 19.91 8.13 -22.37
CA MET A 420 19.70 7.07 -23.37
C MET A 420 21.00 6.80 -24.14
N ARG A 421 21.72 5.74 -23.78
CA ARG A 421 22.76 5.16 -24.65
C ARG A 421 22.07 4.45 -25.81
N ARG A 422 22.32 4.89 -27.05
CA ARG A 422 21.98 4.11 -28.25
C ARG A 422 22.85 2.86 -28.31
N SER A 423 22.24 1.68 -28.36
CA SER A 423 22.94 0.44 -28.70
C SER A 423 23.28 0.42 -30.21
N PRO A 424 24.46 -0.10 -30.61
CA PRO A 424 24.80 -0.23 -32.02
C PRO A 424 24.05 -1.40 -32.67
N ALA A 425 23.74 -1.27 -33.96
CA ALA A 425 23.17 -2.35 -34.75
C ALA A 425 24.22 -3.42 -35.08
N SER A 426 23.80 -4.70 -35.11
CA SER A 426 24.61 -5.81 -35.62
C SER A 426 23.99 -6.41 -36.89
N THR A 427 24.81 -7.07 -37.71
CA THR A 427 24.53 -7.23 -39.15
C THR A 427 24.55 -8.72 -39.58
N ARG A 428 23.46 -9.20 -40.19
CA ARG A 428 23.34 -10.37 -41.12
C ARG A 428 23.78 -11.77 -40.60
N SER A 429 23.00 -12.84 -40.81
CA SER A 429 22.92 -13.48 -42.14
C SER A 429 21.75 -14.47 -42.37
N ARG A 430 21.20 -14.40 -43.60
CA ARG A 430 20.66 -15.48 -44.49
C ARG A 430 19.83 -16.66 -43.94
N SER A 431 18.56 -16.74 -44.36
CA SER A 431 18.09 -17.74 -45.37
C SER A 431 16.66 -17.43 -45.89
N CYS A 432 16.40 -17.76 -47.15
CA CYS A 432 15.14 -17.70 -47.93
C CYS A 432 15.14 -18.95 -48.87
N PRO A 433 14.05 -19.38 -49.55
CA PRO A 433 12.96 -18.60 -50.19
C PRO A 433 11.54 -19.15 -49.84
N THR A 434 10.39 -18.71 -50.37
CA THR A 434 9.97 -17.88 -51.53
C THR A 434 9.06 -16.70 -51.03
N ALA A 435 8.22 -15.95 -51.77
CA ALA A 435 7.76 -15.94 -53.17
C ALA A 435 7.34 -14.51 -53.66
N SER A 436 6.67 -14.47 -54.81
CA SER A 436 5.90 -13.38 -55.46
C SER A 436 4.67 -12.91 -54.66
N CYS A 437 4.13 -11.68 -54.76
CA CYS A 437 4.45 -10.43 -55.46
C CYS A 437 3.61 -9.28 -54.78
N THR A 438 3.53 -8.01 -55.19
CA THR A 438 3.93 -7.27 -56.41
C THR A 438 4.39 -5.83 -56.02
N ARG A 439 4.42 -4.85 -56.95
CA ARG A 439 4.58 -3.41 -56.71
C ARG A 439 3.84 -2.62 -57.81
N PRO A 440 3.41 -1.38 -57.57
CA PRO A 440 4.10 -0.20 -58.16
C PRO A 440 4.07 1.01 -57.19
N THR A 441 4.78 2.13 -57.26
CA THR A 441 5.93 2.72 -57.99
C THR A 441 6.14 4.09 -57.31
N ALA A 442 7.38 4.60 -57.22
CA ALA A 442 7.68 5.96 -56.77
C ALA A 442 8.11 6.85 -57.96
N PRO A 443 8.23 8.17 -57.76
CA PRO A 443 9.54 8.82 -57.93
C PRO A 443 9.95 9.59 -56.64
N ALA A 444 11.18 9.51 -56.11
CA ALA A 444 12.45 10.05 -56.63
C ALA A 444 12.51 11.60 -56.53
N ARG A 445 13.58 12.27 -56.05
CA ARG A 445 15.03 12.07 -56.27
C ARG A 445 15.95 12.79 -55.24
N TRP A 446 17.13 12.17 -54.96
CA TRP A 446 18.48 12.79 -54.79
C TRP A 446 18.77 13.57 -53.46
N THR A 447 20.00 13.66 -52.90
CA THR A 447 21.36 13.17 -53.26
C THR A 447 22.25 12.98 -52.00
N SER A 448 23.47 12.44 -52.12
CA SER A 448 24.35 12.03 -51.01
C SER A 448 25.74 12.71 -50.96
N CYS A 449 26.27 12.90 -49.73
CA CYS A 449 27.71 13.07 -49.36
C CYS A 449 28.43 14.40 -49.75
N PRO A 450 29.59 14.75 -49.13
CA PRO A 450 30.47 13.94 -48.27
C PRO A 450 30.89 14.54 -46.89
N THR A 451 31.77 13.80 -46.22
CA THR A 451 32.44 14.01 -44.92
C THR A 451 33.32 15.27 -44.81
N GLY A 452 33.42 15.84 -43.60
CA GLY A 452 34.38 16.91 -43.25
C GLY A 452 34.81 16.90 -41.76
N THR A 453 36.13 16.82 -41.57
CA THR A 453 36.99 16.93 -40.37
C THR A 453 36.53 17.68 -39.10
N ALA A 454 37.08 17.24 -37.96
CA ALA A 454 36.96 17.86 -36.65
C ALA A 454 37.75 19.18 -36.48
N SER A 455 37.27 20.07 -35.61
CA SER A 455 38.05 21.16 -35.00
C SER A 455 37.49 21.53 -33.62
N ARG A 456 38.34 22.11 -32.75
CA ARG A 456 38.04 22.41 -31.34
C ARG A 456 37.62 23.88 -31.16
N CYS A 457 36.62 24.12 -30.29
CA CYS A 457 36.48 25.30 -29.39
C CYS A 457 36.39 26.71 -30.06
N PRO A 458 35.86 27.76 -29.39
CA PRO A 458 35.87 28.00 -27.93
C PRO A 458 34.51 28.41 -27.31
N ALA A 459 34.58 28.70 -25.99
CA ALA A 459 33.47 29.15 -25.18
C ALA A 459 32.95 30.54 -25.61
N ALA A 460 31.63 30.72 -25.52
CA ALA A 460 30.99 32.03 -25.56
C ALA A 460 30.34 32.31 -24.19
N SER A 461 30.87 33.31 -23.50
CA SER A 461 30.26 33.89 -22.31
C SER A 461 29.07 34.77 -22.71
N SER A 462 27.87 34.47 -22.22
CA SER A 462 26.74 35.39 -22.27
C SER A 462 26.15 35.61 -20.88
N SER A 463 26.50 36.75 -20.30
CA SER A 463 25.83 37.31 -19.13
C SER A 463 24.39 37.67 -19.48
N ALA A 464 23.42 37.08 -18.78
CA ALA A 464 22.03 37.52 -18.78
C ALA A 464 21.51 37.52 -17.34
N SER A 465 21.17 38.72 -16.85
CA SER A 465 20.84 38.96 -15.45
C SER A 465 19.51 38.32 -15.02
N THR A 466 19.53 37.52 -13.96
CA THR A 466 18.32 37.01 -13.31
C THR A 466 17.95 37.94 -12.14
N PRO A 467 16.70 38.43 -12.03
CA PRO A 467 16.30 39.27 -10.88
C PRO A 467 16.25 38.43 -9.60
N ALA A 468 16.86 38.94 -8.54
CA ALA A 468 16.97 38.26 -7.26
C ALA A 468 15.61 38.13 -6.55
N TRP A 469 15.27 36.92 -6.09
CA TRP A 469 14.23 36.72 -5.08
C TRP A 469 14.80 37.02 -3.70
N SER A 470 14.35 38.12 -3.09
CA SER A 470 14.71 38.54 -1.75
C SER A 470 14.08 37.62 -0.69
N SER A 471 14.92 37.03 0.15
CA SER A 471 14.50 36.12 1.22
C SER A 471 14.15 36.89 2.51
N THR A 472 12.92 37.41 2.59
CA THR A 472 12.43 38.03 3.84
C THR A 472 12.23 36.97 4.92
N ARG A 473 13.11 37.01 5.93
CA ARG A 473 13.24 36.03 7.01
C ARG A 473 12.22 36.31 8.12
N ALA A 474 11.35 35.35 8.46
CA ALA A 474 10.54 35.37 9.68
C ALA A 474 11.22 34.55 10.81
N PRO A 475 11.03 34.90 12.09
CA PRO A 475 11.90 34.43 13.18
C PRO A 475 11.56 33.03 13.72
N ARG A 476 12.58 32.36 14.26
CA ARG A 476 12.45 31.11 15.03
C ARG A 476 11.92 31.39 16.45
N PRO A 477 11.03 30.57 17.02
CA PRO A 477 10.82 30.53 18.47
C PRO A 477 12.01 29.81 19.14
N SER A 478 12.45 30.34 20.27
CA SER A 478 13.59 29.83 21.06
C SER A 478 13.20 28.64 21.94
N CYS A 479 14.14 27.70 22.11
CA CYS A 479 14.04 26.65 23.12
C CYS A 479 14.17 27.26 24.53
N GLY A 480 13.20 26.98 25.39
CA GLY A 480 13.31 27.20 26.84
C GLY A 480 13.33 25.86 27.55
N ALA A 481 14.51 25.42 28.00
CA ALA A 481 14.62 24.32 28.95
C ALA A 481 14.39 24.84 30.38
N LYS A 482 13.72 24.05 31.23
CA LYS A 482 13.94 24.06 32.68
C LYS A 482 13.46 22.78 33.35
N GLU A 483 14.16 22.42 34.41
CA GLU A 483 14.15 21.09 35.01
C GLU A 483 13.03 20.88 36.04
N SER A 484 12.89 19.62 36.42
CA SER A 484 12.08 19.14 37.55
C SER A 484 12.54 19.69 38.90
N ALA A 485 11.59 20.07 39.75
CA ALA A 485 11.76 20.04 41.21
C ALA A 485 10.43 19.72 41.90
N SER A 486 10.49 18.84 42.89
CA SER A 486 9.37 18.38 43.72
C SER A 486 9.28 19.15 45.05
N SER A 487 8.07 19.47 45.54
CA SER A 487 7.77 19.40 46.98
C SER A 487 6.28 19.66 47.36
N SER A 488 5.78 18.79 48.25
CA SER A 488 4.83 19.05 49.37
C SER A 488 3.58 19.94 49.22
N THR A 489 2.42 19.30 49.44
CA THR A 489 1.18 19.89 50.00
C THR A 489 1.37 20.38 51.45
N PRO A 490 0.48 21.26 51.98
CA PRO A 490 -0.52 20.75 52.94
C PRO A 490 -1.94 21.35 52.79
N ARG A 491 -2.89 20.83 53.60
CA ARG A 491 -4.35 21.06 53.56
C ARG A 491 -4.80 22.27 54.40
N SER A 492 -6.01 22.78 54.10
CA SER A 492 -7.16 23.16 54.99
C SER A 492 -7.82 24.46 54.47
N SER A 493 -9.05 24.50 53.95
CA SER A 493 -10.40 24.24 54.51
C SER A 493 -11.02 25.38 55.35
N THR A 494 -11.91 26.18 54.76
CA THR A 494 -13.17 26.67 55.38
C THR A 494 -14.11 27.39 54.39
N SER A 495 -15.38 27.00 54.41
CA SER A 495 -16.55 27.84 54.05
C SER A 495 -17.39 28.01 55.35
N PRO A 496 -18.37 28.96 55.45
CA PRO A 496 -19.74 28.64 54.99
C PRO A 496 -20.67 29.81 54.57
N GLY A 497 -21.76 29.44 53.86
CA GLY A 497 -23.10 30.09 53.84
C GLY A 497 -23.35 31.30 52.93
N THR A 498 -24.56 31.92 52.83
CA THR A 498 -25.99 31.54 53.08
C THR A 498 -26.90 32.74 52.66
N SER A 499 -28.21 32.70 52.36
CA SER A 499 -29.22 31.63 52.14
C SER A 499 -30.58 32.19 51.61
N ARG A 500 -31.39 31.34 50.92
CA ARG A 500 -32.89 31.37 50.80
C ARG A 500 -33.55 32.50 49.96
N THR A 501 -34.80 32.38 49.44
CA THR A 501 -36.00 31.62 49.93
C THR A 501 -36.97 31.19 48.79
N ALA A 502 -37.86 30.22 49.07
CA ALA A 502 -39.03 29.81 48.24
C ALA A 502 -40.37 30.06 49.02
N PRO A 503 -41.57 29.82 48.43
CA PRO A 503 -42.28 28.56 48.75
C PRO A 503 -43.25 28.00 47.66
N SER A 504 -43.82 26.80 47.92
CA SER A 504 -44.94 26.11 47.19
C SER A 504 -46.21 26.04 48.10
N PRO A 505 -47.37 25.37 47.78
CA PRO A 505 -47.49 23.88 47.61
C PRO A 505 -48.72 23.31 46.79
N MET A 506 -48.90 21.96 46.85
CA MET A 506 -50.09 21.10 46.53
C MET A 506 -50.41 20.73 45.05
N SER A 507 -50.88 19.51 44.67
CA SER A 507 -51.09 18.22 45.40
C SER A 507 -51.42 17.01 44.48
N THR A 508 -50.91 15.79 44.80
CA THR A 508 -51.45 14.39 44.57
C THR A 508 -51.84 13.91 43.14
N THR A 509 -51.75 12.64 42.72
CA THR A 509 -52.07 11.34 43.38
C THR A 509 -51.34 10.11 42.77
N GLU A 510 -51.21 9.04 43.60
CA GLU A 510 -50.91 7.58 43.41
C GLU A 510 -51.30 6.84 42.08
N SER A 511 -50.87 5.59 41.77
CA SER A 511 -50.15 4.49 42.48
C SER A 511 -49.57 3.38 41.54
N ARG A 512 -48.66 2.53 42.08
CA ARG A 512 -48.38 1.06 41.90
C ARG A 512 -48.86 0.33 40.61
N GLY A 513 -48.17 -0.62 39.98
CA GLY A 513 -47.04 -1.51 40.37
C GLY A 513 -47.41 -3.00 40.08
N GLY A 514 -46.53 -3.97 39.83
CA GLY A 514 -45.06 -4.03 39.74
C GLY A 514 -44.50 -5.42 40.13
N ARG A 515 -43.84 -6.15 39.21
CA ARG A 515 -43.04 -7.39 39.43
C ARG A 515 -41.97 -7.56 38.36
#